data_AF-A0A1H6T1H2-F1
#
_entry.id   AF-A0A1H6T1H2-F1
#
_cell.length_a   1.000
_cell.length_b   1.000
_cell.length_c   1.000
_cell.angle_alpha   90.00
_cell.angle_beta   90.00
_cell.angle_gamma   90.00
#
_symmetry.space_group_name_H-M   'P 1'
#
loop_
_entity.id
_entity.type
_entity.pdbx_description
1 polymer ?
#
loop_
_entity_poly.entity_id
_entity_poly.type
_entity_poly.pdbx_seq_one_letter_code
_entity_poly.pdbx_strand_id
1 'polypeptide(L)'
;MKKSFKPGITPSISKQLQTLLSEAGDDDVIDIADDMDRMILDSGLQIRHFGFARDLDLALFILNDKRVITRPLSSFPFLEKAEDWDLDQYTISQSGIHWTILDADISLRGLLQEEEVLTK
;
A
#
# COMPACT_ATOMS: atom_id res chain seq x y z
N MET A 1 19.83 33.40 5.49
CA MET A 1 18.94 33.72 6.65
C MET A 1 19.08 32.59 7.66
N LYS A 2 19.53 32.85 8.89
CA LYS A 2 19.73 31.80 9.92
C LYS A 2 18.37 31.49 10.57
N LYS A 3 17.87 30.25 10.44
CA LYS A 3 16.65 29.80 11.14
C LYS A 3 16.96 29.71 12.64
N SER A 4 16.31 30.58 13.42
CA SER A 4 16.30 30.51 14.88
C SER A 4 15.35 29.40 15.31
N PHE A 5 15.87 28.36 15.96
CA PHE A 5 15.08 27.29 16.56
C PHE A 5 14.72 27.64 18.01
N LYS A 6 13.43 27.55 18.35
CA LYS A 6 12.91 27.86 19.70
C LYS A 6 13.45 26.84 20.73
N PRO A 7 13.85 27.27 21.94
CA PRO A 7 14.32 26.35 22.97
C PRO A 7 13.17 25.42 23.42
N GLY A 8 13.42 24.12 23.41
CA GLY A 8 12.49 23.08 23.88
C GLY A 8 11.88 22.15 22.82
N ILE A 9 12.18 22.35 21.52
CA ILE A 9 11.65 21.50 20.43
C ILE A 9 12.77 20.72 19.70
N THR A 10 14.02 20.79 20.16
CA THR A 10 15.10 20.01 19.55
C THR A 10 15.10 18.60 20.15
N PRO A 11 14.74 17.54 19.40
CA PRO A 11 14.96 16.19 19.88
C PRO A 11 16.46 16.01 20.16
N SER A 12 16.81 15.52 21.34
CA SER A 12 18.19 15.22 21.73
C SER A 12 18.65 13.96 21.02
N ILE A 13 18.84 14.06 19.70
CA ILE A 13 19.43 12.98 18.92
C ILE A 13 20.93 12.99 19.21
N SER A 14 21.48 11.85 19.63
CA SER A 14 22.90 11.73 19.97
C SER A 14 23.78 12.12 18.79
N LYS A 15 24.99 12.65 19.07
CA LYS A 15 25.94 13.00 18.00
C LYS A 15 26.23 11.81 17.07
N GLN A 16 26.23 10.59 17.61
CA GLN A 16 26.41 9.37 16.82
C GLN A 16 25.27 9.14 15.83
N LEU A 17 24.01 9.38 16.24
CA LEU A 17 22.86 9.32 15.32
C LEU A 17 22.86 10.45 14.30
N GLN A 18 23.31 11.66 14.67
CA GLN A 18 23.47 12.77 13.72
C GLN A 18 24.49 12.43 12.64
N THR A 19 25.62 11.84 13.02
CA THR A 19 26.65 11.38 12.10
C THR A 19 26.12 10.28 11.18
N LEU A 20 25.41 9.28 11.72
CA LEU A 20 24.82 8.18 10.94
C LEU A 20 23.82 8.69 9.88
N LEU A 21 22.97 9.66 10.25
CA LEU A 21 21.98 10.26 9.36
C LEU A 21 22.59 11.18 8.30
N SER A 22 23.78 11.74 8.56
CA SER A 22 24.49 12.58 7.60
C SER A 22 25.45 11.82 6.68
N GLU A 23 25.86 10.60 7.07
CA GLU A 23 26.69 9.70 6.28
C GLU A 23 25.86 8.81 5.34
N ALA A 24 24.58 8.59 5.64
CA ALA A 24 23.62 8.10 4.67
C ALA A 24 23.40 9.20 3.62
N GLY A 25 24.11 9.12 2.50
CA GLY A 25 23.79 9.95 1.35
C GLY A 25 22.37 9.66 0.88
N ASP A 26 21.68 10.67 0.36
CA ASP A 26 20.34 10.52 -0.24
C ASP A 26 20.29 9.43 -1.35
N ASP A 27 21.45 8.98 -1.86
CA ASP A 27 21.58 7.92 -2.87
C ASP A 27 21.51 6.48 -2.32
N ASP A 28 21.57 6.26 -0.99
CA ASP A 28 21.54 4.92 -0.40
C ASP A 28 20.13 4.50 0.09
N VAL A 29 19.09 5.23 -0.30
CA VAL A 29 17.71 4.77 -0.16
C VAL A 29 17.45 3.76 -1.27
N ILE A 30 17.68 2.50 -0.93
CA ILE A 30 17.42 1.31 -1.74
C ILE A 30 16.11 1.47 -2.57
N ASP A 31 16.32 1.64 -3.89
CA ASP A 31 15.36 1.97 -4.95
C ASP A 31 14.41 0.81 -5.32
N ILE A 32 14.12 -0.10 -4.38
CA ILE A 32 13.21 -1.26 -4.64
C ILE A 32 11.75 -0.78 -4.77
N ALA A 33 11.43 0.41 -4.24
CA ALA A 33 10.11 1.01 -4.37
C ALA A 33 9.82 1.49 -5.81
N ASP A 34 10.84 1.94 -6.54
CA ASP A 34 10.69 2.58 -7.86
C ASP A 34 10.45 1.57 -8.99
N ASP A 35 11.07 0.39 -8.95
CA ASP A 35 10.96 -0.57 -10.05
C ASP A 35 9.54 -1.13 -10.18
N MET A 36 8.90 -1.48 -9.06
CA MET A 36 7.52 -2.00 -9.10
C MET A 36 6.50 -0.91 -9.43
N ASP A 37 6.68 0.32 -8.93
CA ASP A 37 5.82 1.44 -9.28
C ASP A 37 5.97 1.81 -10.77
N ARG A 38 7.20 1.81 -11.32
CA ARG A 38 7.44 1.95 -12.76
C ARG A 38 6.82 0.81 -13.55
N MET A 39 6.93 -0.44 -13.09
CA MET A 39 6.30 -1.57 -13.76
C MET A 39 4.78 -1.45 -13.78
N ILE A 40 4.14 -1.06 -12.68
CA ILE A 40 2.67 -0.85 -12.63
C ILE A 40 2.28 0.28 -13.59
N LEU A 41 3.04 1.39 -13.63
CA LEU A 41 2.79 2.51 -14.52
C LEU A 41 3.00 2.15 -16.00
N ASP A 42 4.11 1.49 -16.35
CA ASP A 42 4.47 1.12 -17.73
C ASP A 42 3.59 0.01 -18.28
N SER A 43 3.22 -0.96 -17.45
CA SER A 43 2.26 -2.02 -17.84
C SER A 43 0.81 -1.54 -17.83
N GLY A 44 0.55 -0.35 -17.26
CA GLY A 44 -0.80 0.17 -17.07
C GLY A 44 -1.65 -0.73 -16.19
N LEU A 45 -1.04 -1.49 -15.30
CA LEU A 45 -1.71 -2.51 -14.50
C LEU A 45 -2.69 -1.84 -13.53
N GLN A 46 -3.93 -2.31 -13.54
CA GLN A 46 -4.98 -1.73 -12.72
C GLN A 46 -5.95 -2.80 -12.25
N ILE A 47 -6.45 -2.65 -11.03
CA ILE A 47 -7.61 -3.41 -10.57
C ILE A 47 -8.83 -2.94 -11.36
N ARG A 48 -9.61 -3.88 -11.88
CA ARG A 48 -10.81 -3.61 -12.68
C ARG A 48 -12.09 -4.01 -11.99
N HIS A 49 -12.00 -4.98 -11.09
CA HIS A 49 -13.14 -5.44 -10.33
C HIS A 49 -12.70 -6.02 -8.99
N PHE A 50 -13.53 -5.80 -7.98
CA PHE A 50 -13.45 -6.43 -6.68
C PHE A 50 -14.70 -7.29 -6.48
N GLY A 51 -14.50 -8.50 -5.96
CA GLY A 51 -15.57 -9.38 -5.51
C GLY A 51 -15.19 -10.05 -4.19
N PHE A 52 -16.19 -10.52 -3.45
CA PHE A 52 -15.97 -11.22 -2.19
C PHE A 52 -16.99 -12.33 -1.98
N ALA A 53 -16.64 -13.32 -1.17
CA ALA A 53 -17.50 -14.39 -0.72
C ALA A 53 -17.19 -14.68 0.75
N ARG A 54 -18.06 -14.23 1.67
CA ARG A 54 -17.83 -14.37 3.12
C ARG A 54 -17.87 -15.80 3.61
N ASP A 55 -18.75 -16.61 3.02
CA ASP A 55 -18.89 -18.03 3.32
C ASP A 55 -17.60 -18.81 3.04
N LEU A 56 -16.83 -18.37 2.04
CA LEU A 56 -15.54 -18.94 1.65
C LEU A 56 -14.35 -18.19 2.23
N ASP A 57 -14.58 -17.14 3.02
CA ASP A 57 -13.56 -16.19 3.47
C ASP A 57 -12.66 -15.73 2.32
N LEU A 58 -13.25 -15.26 1.22
CA LEU A 58 -12.53 -14.99 -0.03
C LEU A 58 -12.73 -13.55 -0.52
N ALA A 59 -11.63 -12.87 -0.82
CA ALA A 59 -11.56 -11.60 -1.53
C ALA A 59 -10.86 -11.81 -2.88
N LEU A 60 -11.47 -11.28 -3.95
CA LEU A 60 -11.04 -11.43 -5.33
C LEU A 60 -10.74 -10.05 -5.93
N PHE A 61 -9.52 -9.88 -6.43
CA PHE A 61 -9.09 -8.68 -7.14
C PHE A 61 -8.79 -9.06 -8.59
N ILE A 62 -9.60 -8.59 -9.52
CA ILE A 62 -9.45 -8.87 -10.96
C ILE A 62 -8.72 -7.71 -11.61
N LEU A 63 -7.59 -7.98 -12.25
CA LEU A 63 -6.75 -6.98 -12.89
C LEU A 63 -7.10 -6.87 -14.39
N ASN A 64 -6.69 -5.77 -15.03
CA ASN A 64 -6.93 -5.50 -16.46
C ASN A 64 -6.19 -6.44 -17.42
N ASP A 65 -5.18 -7.18 -16.93
CA ASP A 65 -4.41 -8.16 -17.69
C ASP A 65 -4.93 -9.60 -17.52
N LYS A 66 -6.14 -9.77 -16.96
CA LYS A 66 -6.80 -11.04 -16.65
C LYS A 66 -6.23 -11.80 -15.45
N ARG A 67 -5.22 -11.27 -14.76
CA ARG A 67 -4.80 -11.85 -13.47
C ARG A 67 -5.90 -11.69 -12.43
N VAL A 68 -6.01 -12.69 -11.56
CA VAL A 68 -6.92 -12.68 -10.42
C VAL A 68 -6.09 -12.94 -9.18
N ILE A 69 -6.01 -11.94 -8.31
CA ILE A 69 -5.37 -12.07 -7.00
C ILE A 69 -6.44 -12.45 -6.00
N THR A 70 -6.20 -13.51 -5.24
CA THR A 70 -7.10 -13.97 -4.19
C THR A 70 -6.45 -13.86 -2.82
N ARG A 71 -7.24 -13.43 -1.84
CA ARG A 71 -6.83 -13.30 -0.44
C ARG A 71 -7.98 -13.70 0.48
N PRO A 72 -7.70 -14.13 1.72
CA PRO A 72 -8.73 -14.26 2.72
C PRO A 72 -9.44 -12.93 2.96
N LEU A 73 -10.77 -12.90 3.11
CA LEU A 73 -11.44 -11.64 3.46
C LEU A 73 -11.04 -11.19 4.88
N SER A 74 -10.82 -12.15 5.77
CA SER A 74 -10.32 -12.02 7.13
C SER A 74 -8.91 -11.41 7.23
N SER A 75 -8.12 -11.41 6.14
CA SER A 75 -6.83 -10.70 6.13
C SER A 75 -7.01 -9.17 6.17
N PHE A 76 -8.23 -8.68 5.91
CA PHE A 76 -8.58 -7.28 5.95
C PHE A 76 -9.63 -7.04 7.05
N PRO A 77 -9.22 -6.67 8.28
CA PRO A 77 -10.14 -6.51 9.41
C PRO A 77 -11.27 -5.51 9.18
N PHE A 78 -11.06 -4.55 8.28
CA PHE A 78 -12.05 -3.55 7.89
C PHE A 78 -13.08 -4.09 6.88
N LEU A 79 -12.71 -5.03 6.01
CA LEU A 79 -13.65 -5.66 5.07
C LEU A 79 -14.44 -6.78 5.76
N GLU A 80 -13.79 -7.54 6.65
CA GLU A 80 -14.42 -8.60 7.42
C GLU A 80 -15.62 -8.10 8.24
N LYS A 81 -15.50 -6.87 8.79
CA LYS A 81 -16.53 -6.25 9.64
C LYS A 81 -17.51 -5.34 8.91
N ALA A 82 -17.24 -4.99 7.65
CA ALA A 82 -18.11 -4.14 6.86
C ALA A 82 -19.41 -4.86 6.51
N GLU A 83 -20.49 -4.12 6.22
CA GLU A 83 -21.70 -4.71 5.65
C GLU A 83 -21.50 -4.97 4.14
N ASP A 84 -22.23 -5.93 3.56
CA ASP A 84 -22.06 -6.30 2.15
C ASP A 84 -22.33 -5.14 1.20
N TRP A 85 -23.32 -4.30 1.51
CA TRP A 85 -23.63 -3.13 0.70
C TRP A 85 -22.55 -2.04 0.78
N ASP A 86 -21.80 -1.97 1.89
CA ASP A 86 -20.65 -1.07 2.02
C ASP A 86 -19.49 -1.56 1.15
N LEU A 87 -19.28 -2.88 1.12
CA LEU A 87 -18.24 -3.50 0.31
C LEU A 87 -18.45 -3.32 -1.18
N ASP A 88 -19.70 -3.24 -1.63
CA ASP A 88 -20.05 -2.96 -3.03
C ASP A 88 -19.82 -1.49 -3.43
N GLN A 89 -19.74 -0.58 -2.46
CA GLN A 89 -19.54 0.86 -2.70
C GLN A 89 -18.06 1.27 -2.71
N TYR A 90 -17.30 0.57 -3.54
CA TYR A 90 -15.88 0.87 -3.76
C TYR A 90 -15.65 1.74 -5.00
N THR A 91 -14.56 2.50 -4.96
CA THR A 91 -14.04 3.25 -6.10
C THR A 91 -12.67 2.70 -6.48
N ILE A 92 -12.47 2.45 -7.76
CA ILE A 92 -11.18 2.01 -8.30
C ILE A 92 -10.35 3.25 -8.65
N SER A 93 -9.11 3.29 -8.16
CA SER A 93 -8.11 4.27 -8.55
C SER A 93 -7.04 3.63 -9.43
N GLN A 94 -6.05 4.41 -9.88
CA GLN A 94 -4.90 3.85 -10.61
C GLN A 94 -4.02 2.99 -9.69
N SER A 95 -3.98 3.30 -8.39
CA SER A 95 -3.11 2.66 -7.41
C SER A 95 -3.79 1.57 -6.59
N GLY A 96 -5.11 1.37 -6.70
CA GLY A 96 -5.83 0.42 -5.86
C GLY A 96 -7.34 0.57 -5.84
N ILE A 97 -7.95 0.15 -4.73
CA ILE A 97 -9.38 0.32 -4.42
C ILE A 97 -9.52 1.12 -3.14
N HIS A 98 -10.49 2.04 -3.14
CA HIS A 98 -10.87 2.86 -2.00
C HIS A 98 -12.35 2.65 -1.66
N TRP A 99 -12.65 2.46 -0.38
CA TRP A 99 -14.01 2.45 0.16
C TRP A 99 -14.23 3.73 0.97
N THR A 100 -14.99 4.67 0.42
CA THR A 100 -15.21 5.99 1.05
C THR A 100 -15.96 5.89 2.38
N ILE A 101 -16.92 4.98 2.49
CA ILE A 101 -17.72 4.82 3.72
C ILE A 101 -16.90 4.16 4.83
N LEU A 102 -16.04 3.21 4.45
CA LEU A 102 -15.20 2.45 5.39
C LEU A 102 -13.89 3.16 5.73
N ASP A 103 -13.58 4.29 5.06
CA ASP A 103 -12.30 4.99 5.12
C ASP A 103 -11.11 4.02 4.96
N ALA A 104 -11.26 3.12 3.99
CA ALA A 104 -10.35 1.99 3.79
C ALA A 104 -9.78 1.98 2.38
N ASP A 105 -8.49 1.64 2.29
CA ASP A 105 -7.75 1.59 1.04
C ASP A 105 -6.99 0.28 0.91
N ILE A 106 -7.04 -0.32 -0.28
CA ILE A 106 -6.22 -1.46 -0.65
C ILE A 106 -5.40 -1.09 -1.87
N SER A 107 -4.08 -1.06 -1.69
CA SER A 107 -3.15 -0.76 -2.78
C SER A 107 -2.88 -1.98 -3.66
N LEU A 108 -2.89 -1.78 -4.98
CA LEU A 108 -2.48 -2.78 -5.96
C LEU A 108 -1.02 -3.19 -5.74
N ARG A 109 -0.16 -2.24 -5.40
CA ARG A 109 1.26 -2.51 -5.07
C ARG A 109 1.39 -3.51 -3.93
N GLY A 110 0.68 -3.30 -2.82
CA GLY A 110 0.73 -4.21 -1.68
C GLY A 110 0.25 -5.61 -2.05
N LEU A 111 -0.81 -5.72 -2.85
CA LEU A 111 -1.32 -7.01 -3.33
C LEU A 111 -0.27 -7.78 -4.17
N LEU A 112 0.45 -7.09 -5.05
CA LEU A 112 1.48 -7.68 -5.92
C LEU A 112 2.73 -8.08 -5.14
N GLN A 113 3.18 -7.25 -4.20
CA GLN A 113 4.37 -7.55 -3.40
C GLN A 113 4.17 -8.83 -2.56
N GLU A 114 3.00 -9.00 -1.96
CA GLU A 114 2.68 -10.24 -1.23
C GLU A 114 2.60 -11.46 -2.16
N GLU A 115 2.11 -11.30 -3.39
CA GLU A 115 2.07 -12.39 -4.37
C GLU A 115 3.48 -12.85 -4.78
N GLU A 116 4.40 -11.90 -5.01
CA GLU A 116 5.80 -12.20 -5.33
C GLU A 116 6.52 -12.87 -4.13
N VAL A 117 6.21 -12.46 -2.90
CA VAL A 117 6.76 -13.08 -1.69
C VAL A 117 6.25 -14.51 -1.50
N LEU A 118 4.99 -14.80 -1.86
CA LEU A 118 4.40 -16.15 -1.74
C LEU A 118 4.84 -17.13 -2.83
N THR A 119 5.47 -16.65 -3.91
CA THR A 119 5.93 -17.49 -5.03
C THR A 119 7.43 -17.81 -5.00
N LYS A 120 8.17 -17.29 -4.01
CA LYS A 120 9.58 -17.64 -3.72
C LYS A 120 9.68 -18.67 -2.61
#